data_AF-A0A9E5DL06-F1
#
_entry.id   AF-A0A9E5DL06-F1
#
_cell.length_a   1.000
_cell.length_b   1.000
_cell.length_c   1.000
_cell.angle_alpha   90.00
_cell.angle_beta   90.00
_cell.angle_gamma   90.00
#
_symmetry.space_group_name_H-M   'P 1'
#
loop_
_entity.id
_entity.type
_entity.pdbx_description
1 polymer ?
#
loop_
_entity_poly.entity_id
_entity_poly.type
_entity_poly.pdbx_seq_one_letter_code
_entity_poly.pdbx_strand_id
1 'polypeptide(L)'
;MSGRRNKHIKNLERLSPELTISEQLNAGKKFIKKLRERKKEYQELLIQIDNFIEYAKDQAKNNDSNGLRLKYWDAVNEEESLRDKIQEHLKKNDELIESIKNSKF
;
A
#
# COMPACT_ATOMS: atom_id res chain seq x y z
N MET A 1 -51.25 7.21 16.21
CA MET A 1 -50.30 7.32 15.07
C MET A 1 -48.97 6.65 15.44
N SER A 2 -48.78 5.37 15.12
CA SER A 2 -47.57 4.59 15.50
C SER A 2 -46.89 3.88 14.31
N GLY A 3 -47.00 4.42 13.10
CA GLY A 3 -46.62 3.72 11.87
C GLY A 3 -45.26 4.05 11.25
N ARG A 4 -44.50 5.02 11.77
CA ARG A 4 -43.28 5.51 11.06
C ARG A 4 -41.94 4.95 11.52
N ARG A 5 -41.85 4.32 12.70
CA ARG A 5 -40.57 3.76 13.19
C ARG A 5 -40.25 2.35 12.64
N ASN A 6 -41.25 1.62 12.14
CA ASN A 6 -41.10 0.21 11.77
C ASN A 6 -40.73 -0.08 10.30
N LYS A 7 -40.53 0.96 9.47
CA LYS A 7 -40.04 0.78 8.08
C LYS A 7 -38.52 0.72 7.99
N HIS A 8 -37.79 1.41 8.87
CA HIS A 8 -36.32 1.40 8.84
C HIS A 8 -35.72 0.12 9.43
N ILE A 9 -36.32 -0.42 10.50
CA ILE A 9 -35.84 -1.68 11.12
C ILE A 9 -36.10 -2.86 10.18
N LYS A 10 -37.26 -2.91 9.50
CA LYS A 10 -37.55 -3.91 8.46
C LYS A 10 -36.68 -3.79 7.21
N ASN A 11 -36.02 -2.65 6.96
CA ASN A 11 -35.08 -2.50 5.86
C ASN A 11 -33.65 -2.94 6.23
N LEU A 12 -33.29 -2.93 7.51
CA LEU A 12 -32.03 -3.49 8.02
C LEU A 12 -32.09 -5.02 8.12
N GLU A 13 -33.25 -5.60 8.48
CA GLU A 13 -33.47 -7.06 8.43
C GLU A 13 -33.70 -7.60 7.00
N ARG A 14 -33.91 -6.71 6.01
CA ARG A 14 -34.00 -7.04 4.57
C ARG A 14 -32.68 -6.85 3.83
N LEU A 15 -31.62 -6.39 4.49
CA LEU A 15 -30.26 -6.54 3.98
C LEU A 15 -29.92 -8.03 4.12
N SER A 16 -30.38 -8.77 3.12
CA SER A 16 -30.21 -10.19 2.95
C SER A 16 -28.77 -10.62 3.25
N PRO A 17 -28.56 -11.75 3.95
CA PRO A 17 -27.26 -12.41 4.04
C PRO A 17 -26.70 -12.82 2.66
N GLU A 18 -27.48 -12.63 1.60
CA GLU A 18 -27.13 -12.79 0.20
C GLU A 18 -26.56 -11.49 -0.40
N LEU A 19 -25.42 -11.00 0.11
CA LEU A 19 -24.43 -10.52 -0.86
C LEU A 19 -24.06 -11.80 -1.62
N THR A 20 -24.55 -11.93 -2.85
CA THR A 20 -24.38 -13.19 -3.59
C THR A 20 -22.89 -13.53 -3.57
N ILE A 21 -22.52 -14.79 -3.38
CA ILE A 21 -21.09 -15.21 -3.36
C ILE A 21 -20.33 -14.60 -4.55
N SER A 22 -21.01 -14.42 -5.69
CA SER A 22 -20.55 -13.69 -6.87
C SER A 22 -20.14 -12.22 -6.61
N GLU A 23 -20.93 -11.44 -5.87
CA GLU A 23 -20.62 -10.06 -5.51
C GLU A 23 -19.42 -9.97 -4.56
N GLN A 24 -19.31 -10.89 -3.60
CA GLN A 24 -18.17 -10.98 -2.69
C GLN A 24 -16.88 -11.38 -3.44
N LEU A 25 -16.94 -12.34 -4.34
CA LEU A 25 -15.82 -12.72 -5.21
C LEU A 25 -15.41 -11.59 -6.15
N ASN A 26 -16.37 -10.84 -6.70
CA ASN A 26 -16.09 -9.66 -7.52
C ASN A 26 -15.45 -8.52 -6.72
N ALA A 27 -15.89 -8.30 -5.48
CA ALA A 27 -15.25 -7.35 -4.57
C ALA A 27 -13.81 -7.77 -4.26
N GLY A 28 -13.57 -9.05 -3.97
CA GLY A 28 -12.23 -9.62 -3.77
C GLY A 28 -11.32 -9.46 -4.98
N LYS A 29 -11.81 -9.75 -6.19
CA LYS A 29 -11.06 -9.52 -7.46
C LYS A 29 -10.71 -8.05 -7.66
N LYS A 30 -11.65 -7.12 -7.43
CA LYS A 30 -11.40 -5.68 -7.50
C LYS A 30 -10.36 -5.23 -6.47
N PHE A 31 -10.41 -5.78 -5.26
CA PHE A 31 -9.43 -5.49 -4.20
C PHE A 31 -8.03 -5.98 -4.56
N ILE A 32 -7.89 -7.24 -5.02
CA ILE A 32 -6.61 -7.80 -5.49
C ILE A 32 -6.05 -6.98 -6.65
N LYS A 33 -6.90 -6.54 -7.60
CA LYS A 33 -6.47 -5.67 -8.70
C LYS A 33 -5.85 -4.37 -8.19
N LYS A 34 -6.52 -3.68 -7.26
CA LYS A 34 -5.99 -2.45 -6.62
C LYS A 34 -4.67 -2.68 -5.89
N LEU A 35 -4.52 -3.81 -5.20
CA LEU A 35 -3.26 -4.15 -4.53
C LEU A 35 -2.12 -4.36 -5.52
N ARG A 36 -2.38 -4.97 -6.69
CA ARG A 36 -1.39 -5.12 -7.76
C ARG A 36 -0.98 -3.80 -8.39
N GLU A 37 -1.94 -2.90 -8.63
CA GLU A 37 -1.67 -1.55 -9.13
C GLU A 37 -0.78 -0.77 -8.16
N ARG A 38 -1.14 -0.75 -6.87
CA ARG A 38 -0.32 -0.14 -5.80
C ARG A 38 1.09 -0.76 -5.71
N LYS A 39 1.20 -2.07 -5.89
CA LYS A 39 2.51 -2.75 -5.90
C LYS A 39 3.40 -2.22 -7.03
N LYS A 40 2.84 -2.02 -8.21
CA LYS A 40 3.57 -1.46 -9.35
C LYS A 40 4.04 -0.03 -9.07
N GLU A 41 3.16 0.82 -8.55
CA GLU A 41 3.50 2.20 -8.18
C GLU A 41 4.61 2.25 -7.12
N TYR A 42 4.55 1.40 -6.09
CA TYR A 42 5.61 1.32 -5.08
C TYR A 42 6.93 0.77 -5.64
N GLN A 43 6.90 -0.13 -6.63
CA GLN A 43 8.11 -0.57 -7.31
C GLN A 43 8.76 0.56 -8.12
N GLU A 44 7.96 1.36 -8.83
CA GLU A 44 8.45 2.54 -9.54
C GLU A 44 9.03 3.58 -8.57
N LEU A 45 8.38 3.80 -7.42
CA LEU A 45 8.89 4.68 -6.36
C LEU A 45 10.24 4.18 -5.79
N LEU A 46 10.38 2.87 -5.56
CA LEU A 46 11.64 2.29 -5.07
C LEU A 46 12.80 2.55 -6.05
N ILE A 47 12.56 2.44 -7.36
CA ILE A 47 13.58 2.75 -8.38
C ILE A 47 14.00 4.22 -8.30
N GLN A 48 13.06 5.13 -8.10
CA GLN A 48 13.38 6.56 -7.96
C GLN A 48 14.19 6.85 -6.69
N ILE A 49 13.84 6.20 -5.57
CA ILE A 49 14.59 6.30 -4.32
C ILE A 49 16.01 5.76 -4.50
N ASP A 50 16.18 4.59 -5.12
CA ASP A 50 17.49 4.00 -5.39
C ASP A 50 18.36 4.94 -6.27
N ASN A 51 17.78 5.51 -7.33
CA ASN A 51 18.47 6.49 -8.18
C ASN A 51 18.88 7.75 -7.40
N PHE A 52 18.02 8.23 -6.52
CA PHE A 52 18.33 9.40 -5.68
C PHE A 52 19.45 9.09 -4.69
N ILE A 53 19.40 7.94 -4.01
CA ILE A 53 20.44 7.49 -3.08
C ILE A 53 21.80 7.38 -3.79
N GLU A 54 21.82 6.81 -4.99
CA GLU A 54 23.05 6.70 -5.80
C GLU A 54 23.59 8.09 -6.14
N TYR A 55 22.74 8.98 -6.64
CA TYR A 55 23.11 10.36 -6.91
C TYR A 55 23.64 11.08 -5.67
N ALA A 56 22.96 10.97 -4.53
CA ALA A 56 23.36 11.63 -3.29
C ALA A 56 24.69 11.07 -2.75
N LYS A 57 24.93 9.75 -2.87
CA LYS A 57 26.22 9.12 -2.54
C LYS A 57 27.35 9.65 -3.42
N ASP A 58 27.10 9.84 -4.71
CA ASP A 58 28.08 10.41 -5.63
C ASP A 58 28.36 11.89 -5.32
N GLN A 59 27.33 12.68 -5.01
CA GLN A 59 27.50 14.07 -4.57
C GLN A 59 28.27 14.15 -3.26
N ALA A 60 28.04 13.24 -2.31
CA ALA A 60 28.76 13.18 -1.05
C ALA A 60 30.26 12.84 -1.25
N LYS A 61 30.57 11.92 -2.17
CA LYS A 61 31.96 11.52 -2.44
C LYS A 61 32.77 12.61 -3.16
N ASN A 62 32.12 13.34 -4.07
CA ASN A 62 32.79 14.30 -4.96
C ASN A 62 32.74 15.75 -4.43
N ASN A 63 32.11 16.01 -3.27
CA ASN A 63 32.10 17.34 -2.66
C ASN A 63 33.30 17.57 -1.74
N ASP A 64 34.05 18.63 -2.00
CA ASP A 64 35.14 19.09 -1.14
C ASP A 64 34.62 19.84 0.11
N SER A 65 33.36 20.27 0.10
CA SER A 65 32.73 20.92 1.24
C SER A 65 32.19 19.89 2.24
N ASN A 66 32.84 19.80 3.40
CA ASN A 66 32.40 18.94 4.51
C ASN A 66 30.94 19.17 4.92
N GLY A 67 30.46 20.41 4.87
CA GLY A 67 29.08 20.75 5.23
C GLY A 67 28.05 20.24 4.22
N LEU A 68 28.36 20.29 2.92
CA LEU A 68 27.50 19.72 1.88
C LEU A 68 27.56 18.20 1.90
N ARG A 69 28.75 17.63 2.09
CA ARG A 69 28.92 16.18 2.21
C ARG A 69 28.06 15.59 3.33
N LEU A 70 28.01 16.23 4.50
CA LEU A 70 27.19 15.76 5.61
C LEU A 70 25.70 15.79 5.26
N LYS A 71 25.22 16.87 4.63
CA LYS A 71 23.82 16.98 4.18
C LYS A 71 23.42 15.88 3.19
N TYR A 72 24.32 15.52 2.26
CA TYR A 72 24.05 14.42 1.33
C TYR A 72 24.02 13.07 2.04
N TRP A 73 24.88 12.85 3.04
CA TRP A 73 24.81 11.64 3.86
C TRP A 73 23.53 11.56 4.70
N ASP A 74 23.09 12.67 5.27
CA ASP A 74 21.81 12.74 5.99
C ASP A 74 20.65 12.39 5.06
N ALA A 75 20.61 12.97 3.85
CA ALA A 75 19.61 12.67 2.83
C ALA A 75 19.63 11.19 2.40
N VAL A 76 20.82 10.57 2.27
CA VAL A 76 20.95 9.13 1.99
C VAL A 76 20.31 8.31 3.10
N ASN A 77 20.58 8.62 4.37
CA ASN A 77 20.04 7.86 5.49
C ASN A 77 18.51 7.98 5.59
N GLU A 78 17.96 9.17 5.34
CA GLU A 78 16.52 9.40 5.33
C GLU A 78 15.83 8.58 4.23
N GLU A 79 16.38 8.59 3.02
CA GLU A 79 15.82 7.87 1.88
C GLU A 79 16.01 6.35 1.98
N GLU A 80 17.13 5.87 2.53
CA GLU A 80 17.32 4.44 2.86
C GLU A 80 16.27 3.97 3.88
N SER A 81 15.95 4.79 4.89
CA SER A 81 14.87 4.48 5.84
C SER A 81 13.49 4.42 5.17
N LEU A 82 13.22 5.33 4.23
CA LEU A 82 11.97 5.33 3.47
C LEU A 82 11.86 4.09 2.58
N ARG A 83 12.95 3.74 1.89
CA ARG A 83 13.06 2.55 1.05
C ARG A 83 12.70 1.28 1.83
N ASP A 84 13.29 1.10 3.01
CA ASP A 84 13.06 -0.07 3.84
C ASP A 84 11.59 -0.19 4.28
N LYS A 85 10.96 0.94 4.66
CA LYS A 85 9.53 0.97 5.00
C LYS A 85 8.65 0.57 3.82
N ILE A 86 8.95 1.07 2.62
CA ILE A 86 8.19 0.71 1.41
C ILE A 86 8.33 -0.79 1.11
N GLN A 87 9.54 -1.34 1.25
CA GLN A 87 9.77 -2.78 1.08
C GLN A 87 8.99 -3.62 2.09
N GLU A 88 8.93 -3.20 3.35
CA GLU A 88 8.11 -3.87 4.37
C GLU A 88 6.62 -3.85 4.01
N HIS A 89 6.10 -2.70 3.53
CA HIS A 89 4.72 -2.59 3.07
C HIS A 89 4.42 -3.48 1.86
N LEU A 90 5.36 -3.57 0.91
CA LEU A 90 5.23 -4.47 -0.23
C LEU A 90 5.18 -5.94 0.20
N LYS A 91 6.03 -6.34 1.14
CA LYS A 91 6.03 -7.69 1.71
C LYS A 91 4.70 -8.02 2.39
N LYS A 92 4.17 -7.10 3.22
CA LYS A 92 2.85 -7.27 3.86
C LYS A 92 1.71 -7.38 2.85
N ASN A 93 1.78 -6.62 1.74
CA ASN A 93 0.80 -6.74 0.66
C ASN A 93 0.84 -8.12 0.00
N ASP A 94 2.03 -8.67 -0.23
CA ASP A 94 2.19 -10.02 -0.79
C ASP A 94 1.65 -11.09 0.17
N GLU A 95 1.94 -10.98 1.46
CA GLU A 95 1.39 -11.85 2.51
C GLU A 95 -0.15 -11.80 2.55
N LEU A 96 -0.74 -10.60 2.44
CA LEU A 96 -2.19 -10.43 2.36
C LEU A 96 -2.78 -11.08 1.10
N ILE A 97 -2.16 -10.89 -0.06
CA ILE A 97 -2.61 -11.51 -1.32
C ILE A 97 -2.56 -13.04 -1.20
N GLU A 98 -1.49 -13.59 -0.65
CA GLU A 98 -1.35 -15.04 -0.41
C GLU A 98 -2.38 -15.55 0.60
N SER A 99 -2.68 -14.80 1.66
CA SER A 99 -3.73 -15.17 2.63
C SER A 99 -5.11 -15.27 1.98
N ILE A 100 -5.43 -14.38 1.04
CA ILE A 100 -6.70 -14.37 0.30
C ILE A 100 -6.75 -15.51 -0.73
N LYS A 101 -5.64 -15.85 -1.37
CA LYS A 101 -5.58 -16.99 -2.29
C LYS A 101 -5.72 -18.32 -1.55
N ASN A 102 -5.11 -18.44 -0.37
CA ASN A 102 -5.08 -19.66 0.42
C ASN A 102 -6.29 -19.81 1.35
N SER A 103 -7.10 -18.75 1.52
CA SER A 103 -8.38 -18.86 2.20
C SER A 103 -9.32 -19.73 1.35
N LYS A 104 -9.53 -20.97 1.81
CA LYS A 104 -10.56 -21.85 1.27
C LYS A 104 -11.93 -21.23 1.56
N PHE A 105 -12.50 -20.56 0.57
CA PHE A 105 -13.93 -20.28 0.47
C PHE A 105 -14.61 -21.45 -0.24
#